data_AF-A0A7X6PE06-F1
#
_entry.id   AF-A0A7X6PE06-F1
#
_cell.length_a   1.000
_cell.length_b   1.000
_cell.length_c   1.000
_cell.angle_alpha   90.00
_cell.angle_beta   90.00
_cell.angle_gamma   90.00
#
_symmetry.space_group_name_H-M   'P 1'
#
loop_
_entity.id
_entity.type
_entity.pdbx_description
1 polymer ?
#
loop_
_entity_poly.entity_id
_entity_poly.type
_entity_poly.pdbx_seq_one_letter_code
_entity_poly.pdbx_strand_id
1 'polypeptide(L)' 'MKLLVIEGVDGSGKSTQIKLLNDWFKKKGKECKYLHFPRTDSPFFGELIARFLRGEFGSLNQVSPWLVAILYAGDRRDAS' A
#
# COMPACT_ATOMS: atom_id res chain seq x y z
N MET A 1 -21.18 3.20 3.64
CA MET A 1 -19.99 3.20 2.75
C MET A 1 -19.37 1.80 2.79
N LYS A 2 -18.94 1.24 1.65
CA LYS A 2 -18.32 -0.10 1.61
C LYS A 2 -16.82 0.04 1.39
N LEU A 3 -16.02 -0.77 2.09
CA LEU A 3 -14.57 -0.89 1.91
C LEU A 3 -14.27 -2.23 1.26
N LEU A 4 -13.48 -2.21 0.19
CA LEU A 4 -12.98 -3.40 -0.49
C LEU A 4 -11.44 -3.37 -0.39
N VAL A 5 -10.84 -4.47 0.06
CA VAL A 5 -9.39 -4.62 0.17
C VAL A 5 -8.96 -5.74 -0.78
N ILE A 6 -7.95 -5.49 -1.62
CA ILE A 6 -7.37 -6.49 -2.51
C ILE A 6 -5.95 -6.81 -2.04
N GLU A 7 -5.75 -8.05 -1.60
CA GLU A 7 -4.49 -8.55 -1.07
C GLU A 7 -3.83 -9.58 -1.99
N GLY A 8 -2.53 -9.79 -1.81
CA GLY A 8 -1.77 -10.81 -2.53
C GLY A 8 -0.29 -10.49 -2.62
N VAL A 9 0.52 -11.49 -2.96
CA VAL A 9 1.97 -11.38 -3.13
C VAL A 9 2.36 -10.47 -4.31
N ASP A 10 3.62 -10.09 -4.40
CA ASP A 10 4.15 -9.36 -5.54
C ASP A 10 3.97 -10.15 -6.84
N GLY A 11 3.55 -9.47 -7.90
CA GLY A 11 3.22 -10.12 -9.18
C GLY A 11 1.84 -10.79 -9.25
N SER A 12 1.01 -10.79 -8.19
CA SER A 12 -0.32 -11.44 -8.22
C SER A 12 -1.39 -10.74 -9.06
N GLY A 13 -1.09 -9.58 -9.67
CA GLY A 13 -2.02 -8.86 -10.55
C GLY A 13 -3.01 -7.91 -9.85
N LYS A 14 -2.76 -7.52 -8.59
CA LYS A 14 -3.64 -6.63 -7.80
C LYS A 14 -4.04 -5.35 -8.53
N SER A 15 -3.06 -4.63 -9.08
CA SER A 15 -3.30 -3.35 -9.79
C SER A 15 -4.21 -3.53 -10.99
N THR A 16 -4.06 -4.64 -11.73
CA THR A 16 -4.94 -4.99 -12.85
C THR A 16 -6.37 -5.22 -12.36
N GLN A 17 -6.55 -6.00 -11.29
CA GLN A 17 -7.87 -6.29 -10.73
C GLN A 17 -8.57 -5.03 -10.18
N ILE A 18 -7.84 -4.15 -9.51
CA ILE A 18 -8.38 -2.89 -9.01
C ILE A 18 -8.86 -2.00 -10.16
N LYS A 19 -8.08 -1.89 -11.24
CA LYS A 19 -8.47 -1.12 -12.43
C LYS A 19 -9.75 -1.66 -13.05
N LEU A 20 -9.83 -2.98 -13.28
CA LEU A 20 -11.02 -3.63 -13.82
C LEU A 20 -12.25 -3.43 -12.94
N LEU A 21 -12.10 -3.53 -11.62
CA LEU A 21 -13.17 -3.31 -10.66
C LEU A 21 -13.67 -1.86 -10.68
N ASN A 22 -12.76 -0.89 -10.74
CA ASN A 22 -13.12 0.53 -10.83
C ASN A 22 -13.87 0.84 -12.13
N ASP A 23 -13.39 0.33 -13.27
CA ASP A 23 -14.06 0.50 -14.56
C ASP A 23 -15.46 -0.14 -14.57
N TRP A 24 -15.62 -1.29 -13.92
CA TRP A 24 -16.92 -1.95 -13.76
C TRP A 24 -17.90 -1.11 -12.92
N PHE A 25 -17.44 -0.50 -11.82
CA PHE A 25 -18.27 0.39 -11.01
C PHE A 25 -18.64 1.68 -11.76
N LYS A 26 -17.69 2.30 -12.47
CA LYS A 26 -17.94 3.48 -13.30
C LYS A 26 -19.00 3.23 -14.37
N LYS A 27 -18.93 2.08 -15.07
CA LYS A 27 -19.97 1.66 -16.04
C LYS A 27 -21.37 1.51 -15.43
N LYS A 28 -21.46 1.37 -14.11
CA LYS A 28 -22.72 1.28 -13.36
C LYS A 28 -23.11 2.59 -12.67
N GLY A 29 -22.46 3.71 -13.02
CA GLY A 29 -22.73 5.03 -12.44
C GLY A 29 -22.32 5.14 -10.97
N LYS A 30 -21.37 4.32 -10.51
CA LYS A 30 -20.86 4.36 -9.13
C LYS A 30 -19.43 4.89 -9.11
N GLU A 31 -19.19 5.91 -8.30
CA GLU A 31 -17.84 6.39 -8.04
C GLU A 31 -17.14 5.53 -6.99
N CYS A 32 -15.85 5.28 -7.19
CA CYS A 32 -14.99 4.55 -6.27
C CYS A 32 -13.74 5.38 -6.01
N LYS A 33 -13.43 5.59 -4.74
CA LYS A 33 -12.15 6.15 -4.31
C LYS A 33 -11.12 5.02 -4.24
N TYR A 34 -9.92 5.30 -4.72
CA TYR A 34 -8.80 4.38 -4.69
C TYR A 34 -7.78 4.85 -3.66
N LEU A 35 -7.28 3.91 -2.86
CA LEU A 35 -6.19 4.12 -1.90
C LEU A 35 -5.26 2.92 -2.01
N HIS A 36 -3.95 3.18 -2.06
CA HIS A 36 -2.90 2.18 -2.19
C HIS A 36 -1.92 2.28 -1.04
N PHE A 37 -1.45 1.13 -0.56
CA PHE A 37 -0.41 1.03 0.44
C PHE A 37 0.73 0.13 -0.04
N PRO A 38 1.98 0.41 0.34
CA PRO A 38 2.42 1.61 1.07
C PRO A 38 2.34 2.87 0.19
N ARG A 39 2.20 4.04 0.81
CA ARG A 39 2.25 5.34 0.15
C ARG A 39 3.69 5.86 0.18
N THR A 40 4.59 5.29 -0.61
CA THR A 40 6.03 5.60 -0.56
C THR A 40 6.39 7.07 -0.80
N ASP A 41 5.49 7.82 -1.42
CA ASP A 41 5.64 9.24 -1.70
C ASP A 41 5.05 10.13 -0.57
N SER A 42 4.49 9.52 0.49
CA SER A 42 3.96 10.24 1.66
C SER A 42 5.08 10.62 2.63
N PRO A 43 4.95 11.75 3.34
CA PRO A 43 5.91 12.15 4.36
C PRO A 43 6.05 11.10 5.49
N PHE A 44 7.21 11.11 6.14
CA PHE A 44 7.50 10.33 7.34
C PHE A 44 7.41 8.81 7.16
N PHE A 45 6.23 8.19 7.24
CA PHE A 45 6.12 6.72 7.15
C PHE A 45 6.36 6.22 5.73
N GLY A 46 5.81 6.88 4.71
CA GLY A 46 6.03 6.55 3.30
C GLY A 46 7.50 6.60 2.92
N GLU A 47 8.15 7.71 3.26
CA GLU A 47 9.59 7.92 3.06
C GLU A 47 10.43 6.84 3.78
N LEU A 48 10.14 6.54 5.04
CA LEU A 48 10.87 5.51 5.79
C LEU A 48 10.72 4.12 5.16
N ILE A 49 9.52 3.78 4.67
CA ILE A 49 9.29 2.52 3.93
C ILE A 49 10.09 2.52 2.63
N ALA A 50 10.10 3.64 1.88
CA ALA A 50 10.87 3.74 0.64
C ALA A 50 12.38 3.57 0.88
N ARG A 51 12.92 4.16 1.95
CA ARG A 51 14.32 4.00 2.37
C ARG A 51 14.65 2.55 2.77
N PHE A 52 13.74 1.90 3.49
CA PHE A 52 13.87 0.47 3.82
C PHE A 52 13.93 -0.39 2.54
N LEU A 53 13.03 -0.18 1.59
CA LEU A 53 12.98 -0.95 0.34
C LEU A 53 14.23 -0.73 -0.55
N ARG A 54 14.91 0.41 -0.40
CA ARG A 54 16.20 0.69 -1.05
C ARG A 54 17.41 0.09 -0.30
N GLY A 55 17.20 -0.54 0.85
CA GLY A 55 18.27 -1.15 1.65
C GLY A 55 19.06 -0.16 2.52
N GLU A 56 18.56 1.06 2.73
CA GLU A 56 19.27 2.10 3.49
C GLU A 56 19.40 1.78 5.00
N PHE A 57 18.70 0.77 5.51
CA PHE A 57 18.76 0.34 6.90
C PHE A 57 19.60 -0.94 7.13
N GLY A 58 20.34 -1.38 6.11
CA GLY A 58 21.12 -2.63 6.14
C GLY A 58 20.42 -3.78 5.42
N SER A 59 21.01 -4.97 5.49
CA SER A 59 20.45 -6.16 4.85
C SER A 59 19.18 -6.65 5.56
N LEU A 60 18.34 -7.41 4.87
CA LEU A 60 17.04 -7.87 5.38
C LEU A 60 17.12 -8.66 6.71
N ASN A 61 18.23 -9.36 6.95
CA ASN A 61 18.50 -10.10 8.20
C ASN A 61 19.01 -9.21 9.35
N GLN A 62 19.33 -7.94 9.09
CA GLN A 62 19.76 -6.96 10.10
C GLN A 62 18.61 -6.07 10.58
N VAL A 63 17.51 -6.01 9.82
CA VAL A 63 16.36 -5.17 10.15
C VAL A 63 15.28 -6.00 10.83
N SER A 64 14.79 -5.55 11.99
CA SER A 64 13.70 -6.22 12.70
C SER A 64 12.39 -6.18 11.88
N PRO A 65 11.76 -7.33 11.58
CA PRO A 65 10.48 -7.36 10.87
C PRO A 65 9.36 -6.60 11.60
N TRP A 66 9.42 -6.54 12.94
CA TRP A 66 8.44 -5.80 13.74
C TRP A 66 8.54 -4.29 13.54
N LEU A 67 9.76 -3.75 13.41
CA LEU A 67 9.97 -2.33 13.13
C LEU A 67 9.40 -1.97 11.76
N VAL A 68 9.67 -2.81 10.75
CA VAL A 68 9.10 -2.63 9.40
C VAL A 68 7.57 -2.68 9.46
N ALA A 69 6.98 -3.66 10.15
CA ALA A 69 5.54 -3.78 10.29
C ALA A 69 4.89 -2.53 10.93
N ILE A 70 5.55 -1.92 11.92
CA ILE A 70 5.09 -0.66 12.55
C ILE A 70 5.12 0.49 11.54
N LEU A 71 6.12 0.60 10.67
CA LEU A 71 6.16 1.63 9.62
C LEU A 71 4.96 1.52 8.67
N TYR A 72 4.65 0.30 8.20
CA TYR A 72 3.47 0.05 7.35
C TYR A 72 2.15 0.33 8.09
N ALA A 73 2.08 0.04 9.39
CA ALA A 73 0.92 0.37 10.21
C ALA A 73 0.76 1.89 10.39
N GLY A 74 1.87 2.60 10.61
CA GLY A 74 1.93 4.06 10.69
C GLY A 74 1.47 4.73 9.40
N ASP A 75 1.95 4.25 8.24
CA ASP A 75 1.52 4.75 6.94
C ASP A 75 0.01 4.58 6.71
N ARG A 76 -0.58 3.46 7.13
CA ARG A 76 -2.03 3.26 7.08
C ARG A 76 -2.80 4.19 8.01
N ARG A 77 -2.29 4.42 9.23
CA ARG A 77 -2.92 5.32 10.21
C ARG A 77 -2.88 6.77 9.75
N ASP A 78 -1.80 7.18 9.11
CA ASP A 78 -1.57 8.55 8.62
C ASP A 78 -2.40 8.88 7.35
N ALA A 79 -3.00 7.88 6.71
CA ALA A 79 -3.92 8.08 5.58
C ALA A 79 -5.33 8.55 5.96
N SER A 80 -5.49 9.12 7.16
CA SER A 80 -6.75 9.61 7.72
C SER A 80 -7.21 10.92 7.10
#